data_AF-A0A925MAA5-F1
#
_entry.id   AF-A0A925MAA5-F1
#
_cell.length_a   1.000
_cell.length_b   1.000
_cell.length_c   1.000
_cell.angle_alpha   90.00
_cell.angle_beta   90.00
_cell.angle_gamma   90.00
#
_symmetry.space_group_name_H-M   'P 1'
#
loop_
_entity.id
_entity.type
_entity.pdbx_description
1 polymer ?
#
loop_
_entity_poly.entity_id
_entity_poly.type
_entity_poly.pdbx_seq_one_letter_code
_entity_poly.pdbx_strand_id
1 'polypeptide(L)'
;MQSQDAVDDAFAHRGPLHGVRERLGDAVGRLWAPAIAAISHARGARMFHPEGLTFAGRIEPIEPRDAQDGLAARFSGRVLVRCSAALWRGGREHLDVLGFALRIRSGEGDALDERACDGDQDLLFATIRSPLTMVFSPFTTDASDFAGSTYWAVSPFAVGDLRRVELRLRPVDPKWTKGTR
;
A
#
# COMPACT_ATOMS: atom_id res chain seq x y z
N MET A 1 -20.10 20.26 6.20
CA MET A 1 -19.60 20.59 4.84
C MET A 1 -18.31 21.42 4.85
N GLN A 2 -17.67 21.68 6.00
CA GLN A 2 -16.35 22.35 6.11
C GLN A 2 -15.18 21.36 6.36
N SER A 3 -15.44 20.05 6.45
CA SER A 3 -14.43 19.05 6.82
C SER A 3 -13.75 18.36 5.63
N GLN A 4 -14.43 18.25 4.49
CA GLN A 4 -13.90 17.57 3.30
C GLN A 4 -12.81 18.42 2.62
N ASP A 5 -13.10 19.71 2.42
CA ASP A 5 -12.18 20.65 1.78
C ASP A 5 -10.84 20.79 2.53
N ALA A 6 -10.85 20.74 3.86
CA ALA A 6 -9.64 20.80 4.68
C ALA A 6 -8.79 19.52 4.60
N VAL A 7 -9.44 18.35 4.47
CA VAL A 7 -8.75 17.08 4.23
C VAL A 7 -8.17 17.08 2.81
N ASP A 8 -8.97 17.49 1.83
CA ASP A 8 -8.55 17.52 0.43
C ASP A 8 -7.39 18.49 0.20
N ASP A 9 -7.32 19.63 0.90
CA ASP A 9 -6.19 20.58 0.79
C ASP A 9 -4.91 20.07 1.50
N ALA A 10 -5.05 19.36 2.62
CA ALA A 10 -3.93 18.74 3.34
C ALA A 10 -3.26 17.59 2.55
N PHE A 11 -4.01 16.94 1.66
CA PHE A 11 -3.57 15.83 0.81
C PHE A 11 -3.58 16.16 -0.68
N ALA A 12 -3.83 17.41 -1.05
CA ALA A 12 -3.87 17.85 -2.43
C ALA A 12 -2.58 17.41 -3.12
N HIS A 13 -2.72 16.78 -4.29
CA HIS A 13 -1.58 16.41 -5.11
C HIS A 13 -0.90 17.69 -5.58
N ARG A 14 0.04 18.19 -4.78
CA ARG A 14 0.99 19.19 -5.23
C ARG A 14 1.75 18.51 -6.36
N GLY A 15 1.62 19.02 -7.58
CA GLY A 15 2.34 18.51 -8.75
C GLY A 15 3.83 18.38 -8.41
N PRO A 16 4.59 17.54 -9.12
CA PRO A 16 5.96 17.22 -8.75
C PRO A 16 6.74 18.52 -8.54
N LEU A 17 7.16 18.76 -7.29
CA LEU A 17 8.17 19.77 -7.02
C LEU A 17 9.36 19.40 -7.92
N HIS A 18 9.82 20.33 -8.75
CA HIS A 18 10.89 20.11 -9.72
C HIS A 18 12.27 19.96 -9.05
N GLY A 19 12.36 19.19 -7.97
CA GLY A 19 13.61 18.88 -7.30
C GLY A 19 14.47 17.93 -8.12
N VAL A 20 15.76 17.91 -7.78
CA VAL A 20 16.76 17.06 -8.42
C VAL A 20 16.42 15.58 -8.23
N ARG A 21 15.84 15.22 -7.08
CA ARG A 21 15.48 13.83 -6.75
C ARG A 21 14.36 13.31 -7.63
N GLU A 22 13.33 14.12 -7.88
CA GLU A 22 12.18 13.78 -8.71
C GLU A 22 12.60 13.58 -10.17
N ARG A 23 13.49 14.45 -10.68
CA ARG A 23 14.06 14.31 -12.04
C ARG A 23 14.91 13.06 -12.18
N LEU A 24 15.72 12.74 -11.16
CA LEU A 24 16.50 11.50 -11.15
C LEU A 24 15.58 10.28 -11.13
N GLY A 25 14.51 10.33 -10.32
CA GLY A 25 13.49 9.28 -10.27
C GLY A 25 12.83 9.05 -11.62
N ASP A 26 12.42 10.11 -12.32
CA ASP A 26 11.84 10.04 -13.67
C ASP A 26 12.83 9.46 -14.68
N ALA A 27 14.08 9.92 -14.68
CA ALA A 27 15.12 9.42 -15.58
C ALA A 27 15.39 7.92 -15.37
N VAL A 28 15.53 7.47 -14.12
CA VAL A 28 15.69 6.05 -13.78
C VAL A 28 14.45 5.26 -14.20
N GLY A 29 13.25 5.77 -13.92
CA GLY A 29 11.99 5.12 -14.29
C GLY A 29 11.87 4.89 -15.80
N ARG A 30 12.16 5.92 -16.60
CA ARG A 30 12.13 5.82 -18.07
C ARG A 30 13.17 4.85 -18.61
N LEU A 31 14.37 4.81 -18.02
CA LEU A 31 15.42 3.88 -18.42
C LEU A 31 15.02 2.42 -18.19
N TRP A 32 14.36 2.13 -17.06
CA TRP A 32 13.99 0.76 -16.69
C TRP A 32 12.65 0.29 -17.28
N ALA A 33 11.75 1.21 -17.66
CA ALA A 33 10.41 0.87 -18.12
C ALA A 33 10.37 -0.17 -19.26
N PRO A 34 11.21 -0.11 -20.31
CA PRO A 34 11.19 -1.12 -21.38
C PRO A 34 11.52 -2.52 -20.89
N ALA A 35 12.50 -2.66 -19.99
CA ALA A 35 12.87 -3.95 -19.42
C ALA A 35 11.74 -4.51 -18.54
N ILE A 36 11.12 -3.67 -17.70
CA ILE A 36 9.98 -4.06 -16.87
C ILE A 36 8.79 -4.51 -17.74
N ALA A 37 8.51 -3.79 -18.83
CA ALA A 37 7.46 -4.13 -19.77
C ALA A 37 7.73 -5.47 -20.48
N ALA A 38 8.96 -5.69 -20.97
CA ALA A 38 9.35 -6.95 -21.61
C ALA A 38 9.22 -8.14 -20.66
N ILE A 39 9.67 -8.00 -19.42
CA ILE A 39 9.55 -9.06 -18.40
C ILE A 39 8.09 -9.33 -18.07
N SER A 40 7.28 -8.29 -17.89
CA SER A 40 5.85 -8.45 -17.59
C SER A 40 5.11 -9.13 -18.74
N HIS A 41 5.40 -8.74 -19.98
CA HIS A 41 4.85 -9.39 -21.17
C HIS A 41 5.26 -10.85 -21.26
N ALA A 42 6.54 -11.18 -21.08
CA ALA A 42 7.04 -12.55 -21.09
C ALA A 42 6.42 -13.42 -19.98
N ARG A 43 6.10 -12.83 -18.82
CA ARG A 43 5.45 -13.52 -17.69
C ARG A 43 3.94 -13.64 -17.83
N GLY A 44 3.31 -12.87 -18.73
CA GLY A 44 1.85 -12.72 -18.78
C GLY A 44 1.25 -12.22 -17.45
N ALA A 45 2.04 -11.50 -16.66
CA ALA A 45 1.73 -11.07 -15.30
C ALA A 45 2.61 -9.88 -14.91
N ARG A 46 2.37 -9.29 -13.73
CA ARG A 46 3.27 -8.26 -13.19
C ARG A 46 4.69 -8.81 -13.01
N MET A 47 5.71 -8.01 -13.30
CA MET A 47 7.12 -8.36 -13.05
C MET A 47 7.30 -8.81 -11.59
N PHE A 48 6.82 -8.00 -10.65
CA PHE A 48 6.69 -8.32 -9.24
C PHE A 48 5.23 -8.44 -8.86
N HIS A 49 4.95 -9.24 -7.85
CA HIS A 49 3.59 -9.55 -7.43
C HIS A 49 2.72 -10.20 -8.52
N PRO A 50 3.20 -11.27 -9.16
CA PRO A 50 2.52 -11.88 -10.30
C PRO A 50 1.18 -12.54 -9.95
N GLU A 51 1.06 -13.11 -8.75
CA GLU A 51 -0.11 -13.84 -8.26
C GLU A 51 -0.58 -13.25 -6.93
N GLY A 52 -1.88 -13.30 -6.66
CA GLY A 52 -2.43 -12.75 -5.44
C GLY A 52 -3.93 -12.94 -5.28
N LEU A 53 -4.38 -12.83 -4.03
CA LEU A 53 -5.77 -12.92 -3.62
C LEU A 53 -6.32 -11.52 -3.36
N THR A 54 -7.59 -11.30 -3.70
CA THR A 54 -8.26 -10.02 -3.53
C THR A 54 -9.44 -10.16 -2.58
N PHE A 55 -9.57 -9.20 -1.66
CA PHE A 55 -10.60 -9.18 -0.63
C PHE A 55 -11.25 -7.81 -0.56
N ALA A 56 -12.54 -7.78 -0.24
CA ALA A 56 -13.21 -6.56 0.19
C ALA A 56 -12.99 -6.38 1.69
N GLY A 57 -12.79 -5.14 2.13
CA GLY A 57 -12.62 -4.82 3.54
C GLY A 57 -13.12 -3.43 3.89
N ARG A 58 -12.93 -3.07 5.16
CA ARG A 58 -13.23 -1.76 5.70
C ARG A 58 -12.10 -1.31 6.61
N ILE A 59 -11.77 -0.03 6.56
CA ILE A 59 -10.82 0.62 7.47
C ILE A 59 -11.61 1.47 8.44
N GLU A 60 -11.34 1.26 9.73
CA GLU A 60 -11.95 2.01 10.83
C GLU A 60 -10.83 2.58 11.72
N PRO A 61 -10.92 3.86 12.11
CA PRO A 61 -9.97 4.45 13.03
C PRO A 61 -10.22 3.91 14.44
N ILE A 62 -9.13 3.59 15.14
CA ILE A 62 -9.18 2.98 16.47
C ILE A 62 -9.54 4.01 17.55
N GLU A 63 -8.95 5.21 17.52
CA GLU A 63 -9.27 6.34 18.42
C GLU A 63 -8.91 7.65 17.70
N PRO A 64 -9.64 8.76 17.92
CA PRO A 64 -9.25 10.07 17.41
C PRO A 64 -7.96 10.52 18.08
N ARG A 65 -7.05 11.09 17.29
CA ARG A 65 -5.84 11.75 17.77
C ARG A 65 -5.69 12.99 16.92
N ASP A 66 -5.81 14.17 17.52
CA ASP A 66 -5.92 15.47 16.82
C ASP A 66 -4.97 15.61 15.61
N ALA A 67 -3.69 15.23 15.76
CA ALA A 67 -2.68 15.33 14.69
C ALA A 67 -2.84 14.31 13.53
N GLN A 68 -3.69 13.30 13.67
CA GLN A 68 -3.90 12.19 12.75
C GLN A 68 -5.33 12.15 12.20
N ASP A 69 -6.24 13.00 12.68
CA ASP A 69 -7.66 12.97 12.32
C ASP A 69 -7.89 13.13 10.80
N GLY A 70 -7.09 13.97 10.13
CA GLY A 70 -7.14 14.08 8.67
C GLY A 70 -6.76 12.79 7.96
N LEU A 71 -5.75 12.07 8.46
CA LEU A 71 -5.31 10.78 7.90
C LEU A 71 -6.34 9.68 8.19
N ALA A 72 -6.89 9.67 9.40
CA ALA A 72 -7.96 8.78 9.81
C ALA A 72 -9.18 8.95 8.89
N ALA A 73 -9.64 10.19 8.68
CA ALA A 73 -10.74 10.49 7.78
C ALA A 73 -10.44 10.05 6.33
N ARG A 74 -9.23 10.33 5.84
CA ARG A 74 -8.82 9.97 4.46
C ARG A 74 -8.80 8.47 4.22
N PHE A 75 -8.39 7.68 5.20
CA PHE A 75 -8.27 6.22 5.06
C PHE A 75 -9.52 5.46 5.46
N SER A 76 -10.45 6.10 6.17
CA SER A 76 -11.69 5.46 6.62
C SER A 76 -12.60 5.09 5.47
N GLY A 77 -13.21 3.92 5.55
CA GLY A 77 -14.22 3.47 4.58
C GLY A 77 -13.86 2.17 3.89
N ARG A 78 -14.38 2.00 2.67
CA ARG A 78 -14.22 0.77 1.88
C ARG A 78 -12.78 0.63 1.41
N VAL A 79 -12.25 -0.59 1.45
CA VAL A 79 -10.92 -0.90 0.92
C VAL A 79 -10.95 -2.17 0.09
N LEU A 80 -10.31 -2.13 -1.08
CA LEU A 80 -9.96 -3.33 -1.83
C LEU A 80 -8.56 -3.75 -1.41
N VAL A 81 -8.44 -4.96 -0.90
CA VAL A 81 -7.19 -5.54 -0.41
C VAL A 81 -6.65 -6.52 -1.44
N ARG A 82 -5.35 -6.47 -1.73
CA ARG A 82 -4.66 -7.51 -2.49
C ARG A 82 -3.44 -8.03 -1.75
N CYS A 83 -3.49 -9.30 -1.40
CA CYS A 83 -2.38 -10.05 -0.84
C CYS A 83 -1.65 -10.79 -1.98
N SER A 84 -0.31 -10.77 -2.01
CA SER A 84 0.44 -11.37 -3.13
C SER A 84 1.84 -11.84 -2.72
N ALA A 85 2.27 -12.98 -3.26
CA ALA A 85 3.69 -13.34 -3.35
C ALA A 85 4.41 -12.30 -4.22
N ALA A 86 5.69 -11.98 -4.02
CA ALA A 86 6.38 -10.91 -4.75
C ALA A 86 7.23 -11.40 -5.92
N LEU A 87 7.90 -12.54 -5.77
CA LEU A 87 8.95 -13.00 -6.69
C LEU A 87 8.49 -14.20 -7.52
N TRP A 88 7.84 -15.17 -6.87
CA TRP A 88 7.57 -16.49 -7.44
C TRP A 88 6.12 -16.64 -7.91
N ARG A 89 5.88 -17.72 -8.67
CA ARG A 89 4.55 -18.18 -9.14
C ARG A 89 4.45 -19.68 -8.91
N GLY A 90 3.23 -20.20 -8.80
CA GLY A 90 2.96 -21.64 -8.87
C GLY A 90 3.51 -22.44 -7.68
N GLY A 91 3.29 -21.94 -6.45
CA GLY A 91 3.55 -22.69 -5.22
C GLY A 91 5.01 -22.75 -4.76
N ARG A 92 5.91 -21.92 -5.32
CA ARG A 92 7.31 -21.78 -4.87
C ARG A 92 7.52 -20.67 -3.84
N GLU A 93 6.51 -20.41 -3.02
CA GLU A 93 6.42 -19.19 -2.19
C GLU A 93 7.27 -19.27 -0.91
N HIS A 94 7.82 -20.42 -0.54
CA HIS A 94 8.54 -20.65 0.73
C HIS A 94 9.79 -19.75 0.95
N LEU A 95 10.29 -19.09 -0.09
CA LEU A 95 11.34 -18.06 0.00
C LEU A 95 10.91 -16.84 -0.82
N ASP A 96 9.83 -16.18 -0.37
CA ASP A 96 9.29 -15.00 -1.02
C ASP A 96 9.19 -13.82 -0.04
N VAL A 97 9.03 -12.63 -0.61
CA VAL A 97 8.55 -11.44 0.08
C VAL A 97 7.05 -11.35 -0.20
N LEU A 98 6.27 -10.91 0.78
CA LEU A 98 4.83 -10.73 0.58
C LEU A 98 4.52 -9.26 0.32
N GLY A 99 3.53 -9.02 -0.54
CA GLY A 99 2.93 -7.72 -0.80
C GLY A 99 1.51 -7.66 -0.24
N PHE A 100 1.16 -6.53 0.37
CA PHE A 100 -0.17 -6.21 0.86
C PHE A 100 -0.54 -4.83 0.31
N ALA A 101 -1.40 -4.80 -0.69
CA ALA A 101 -1.87 -3.56 -1.30
C ALA A 101 -3.27 -3.22 -0.81
N LEU A 102 -3.48 -1.97 -0.45
CA LEU A 102 -4.77 -1.41 -0.08
C LEU A 102 -5.16 -0.35 -1.10
N ARG A 103 -6.34 -0.46 -1.68
CA ARG A 103 -6.99 0.64 -2.39
C ARG A 103 -8.16 1.14 -1.57
N ILE A 104 -7.97 2.28 -0.92
CA ILE A 104 -9.05 2.99 -0.21
C ILE A 104 -9.96 3.58 -1.27
N ARG A 105 -11.24 3.19 -1.22
CA ARG A 105 -12.23 3.60 -2.22
C ARG A 105 -12.93 4.87 -1.79
N SER A 106 -12.95 5.83 -2.70
CA SER A 106 -13.77 7.02 -2.58
C SER A 106 -15.20 6.74 -3.06
N GLY A 107 -16.19 7.30 -2.37
CA GLY A 107 -17.60 7.19 -2.77
C GLY A 107 -18.24 5.81 -2.58
N GLU A 108 -19.42 5.66 -3.19
CA GLU A 108 -20.22 4.43 -3.19
C GLU A 108 -19.81 3.47 -4.33
N GLY A 109 -20.23 2.22 -4.25
CA GLY A 109 -19.97 1.20 -5.27
C GLY A 109 -19.86 -0.20 -4.70
N ASP A 110 -19.61 -1.17 -5.57
CA ASP A 110 -19.54 -2.58 -5.20
C ASP A 110 -18.37 -2.86 -4.25
N ALA A 111 -18.53 -3.89 -3.42
CA ALA A 111 -17.52 -4.29 -2.45
C ALA A 111 -16.22 -4.79 -3.12
N LEU A 112 -16.35 -5.45 -4.28
CA LEU A 112 -15.26 -5.89 -5.13
C LEU A 112 -15.41 -5.24 -6.50
N ASP A 113 -14.69 -4.16 -6.71
CA ASP A 113 -14.60 -3.48 -8.01
C ASP A 113 -13.14 -3.16 -8.31
N GLU A 114 -12.67 -3.61 -9.46
CA GLU A 114 -11.29 -3.46 -9.91
C GLU A 114 -10.99 -2.10 -10.54
N ARG A 115 -12.04 -1.35 -10.94
CA ARG A 115 -11.88 -0.06 -11.59
C ARG A 115 -11.43 0.98 -10.57
N ALA A 116 -10.32 1.65 -10.90
CA ALA A 116 -9.88 2.81 -10.13
C ALA A 116 -10.82 3.99 -10.42
N CYS A 117 -11.23 4.69 -9.37
CA CYS A 117 -12.01 5.92 -9.49
C CYS A 117 -11.18 7.14 -9.04
N ASP A 118 -11.54 8.31 -9.54
CA ASP A 118 -10.95 9.56 -9.08
C ASP A 118 -11.19 9.72 -7.57
N GLY A 119 -10.12 10.00 -6.82
CA GLY A 119 -10.16 10.10 -5.36
C GLY A 119 -9.79 8.81 -4.62
N ASP A 120 -9.71 7.66 -5.31
CA ASP A 120 -9.15 6.44 -4.72
C ASP A 120 -7.68 6.64 -4.32
N GLN A 121 -7.26 5.96 -3.26
CA GLN A 121 -5.89 6.02 -2.78
C GLN A 121 -5.29 4.63 -2.62
N ASP A 122 -4.17 4.40 -3.31
CA ASP A 122 -3.41 3.17 -3.19
C ASP A 122 -2.30 3.32 -2.14
N LEU A 123 -2.26 2.39 -1.19
CA LEU A 123 -1.16 2.19 -0.26
C LEU A 123 -0.55 0.81 -0.51
N LEU A 124 0.73 0.78 -0.84
CA LEU A 124 1.46 -0.44 -1.17
C LEU A 124 2.39 -0.79 -0.01
N PHE A 125 2.25 -2.00 0.52
CA PHE A 125 3.11 -2.51 1.58
C PHE A 125 3.78 -3.81 1.17
N ALA A 126 4.95 -4.09 1.76
CA ALA A 126 5.66 -5.34 1.59
C ALA A 126 6.35 -5.78 2.89
N THR A 127 6.73 -7.06 3.01
CA THR A 127 7.49 -7.55 4.17
C THR A 127 8.95 -7.08 4.18
N ILE A 128 9.36 -6.31 3.17
CA ILE A 128 10.63 -5.57 3.13
C ILE A 128 10.48 -4.21 3.81
N ARG A 129 11.45 -3.81 4.63
CA ARG A 129 11.46 -2.47 5.24
C ARG A 129 11.99 -1.41 4.28
N SER A 130 12.94 -1.78 3.42
CA SER A 130 13.49 -0.93 2.38
C SER A 130 13.87 -1.77 1.15
N PRO A 131 14.12 -1.16 -0.02
CA PRO A 131 14.57 -1.93 -1.19
C PRO A 131 15.86 -2.71 -0.93
N LEU A 132 16.72 -2.21 -0.04
CA LEU A 132 17.98 -2.86 0.33
C LEU A 132 17.77 -4.13 1.17
N THR A 133 16.68 -4.24 1.93
CA THR A 133 16.40 -5.45 2.71
C THR A 133 15.84 -6.58 1.87
N MET A 134 15.47 -6.33 0.61
CA MET A 134 14.82 -7.30 -0.28
C MET A 134 15.61 -8.60 -0.46
N VAL A 135 16.95 -8.55 -0.45
CA VAL A 135 17.79 -9.75 -0.63
C VAL A 135 17.67 -10.71 0.56
N PHE A 136 17.42 -10.20 1.77
CA PHE A 136 17.40 -11.00 3.00
C PHE A 136 16.00 -11.26 3.55
N SER A 137 15.01 -10.43 3.20
CA SER A 137 13.63 -10.59 3.67
C SER A 137 12.97 -11.93 3.35
N PRO A 138 13.29 -12.66 2.25
CA PRO A 138 12.76 -14.01 2.04
C PRO A 138 13.08 -15.01 3.16
N PHE A 139 14.16 -14.81 3.92
CA PHE A 139 14.55 -15.71 5.00
C PHE A 139 13.86 -15.40 6.34
N THR A 140 13.18 -14.26 6.44
CA THR A 140 12.49 -13.82 7.66
C THR A 140 10.99 -13.62 7.46
N THR A 141 10.50 -13.77 6.23
CA THR A 141 9.09 -13.67 5.89
C THR A 141 8.44 -15.05 6.04
N ASP A 142 7.36 -15.12 6.82
CA ASP A 142 6.45 -16.26 6.74
C ASP A 142 5.57 -16.09 5.50
N ALA A 143 6.03 -16.67 4.39
CA ALA A 143 5.33 -16.57 3.11
C ALA A 143 4.03 -17.39 3.06
N SER A 144 3.76 -18.23 4.06
CA SER A 144 2.55 -19.06 4.12
C SER A 144 1.36 -18.35 4.77
N ASP A 145 1.59 -17.22 5.43
CA ASP A 145 0.56 -16.47 6.15
C ASP A 145 0.60 -14.96 5.82
N PHE A 146 -0.34 -14.53 4.99
CA PHE A 146 -0.52 -13.12 4.68
C PHE A 146 -0.97 -12.28 5.89
N ALA A 147 -1.71 -12.87 6.84
CA ALA A 147 -2.32 -12.16 7.95
C ALA A 147 -1.40 -12.06 9.18
N GLY A 148 -0.44 -12.97 9.33
CA GLY A 148 0.52 -13.00 10.44
C GLY A 148 1.74 -12.09 10.30
N SER A 149 1.99 -11.56 9.09
CA SER A 149 3.18 -10.77 8.79
C SER A 149 3.04 -9.27 9.10
N THR A 150 4.16 -8.60 9.38
CA THR A 150 4.24 -7.12 9.40
C THR A 150 4.68 -6.61 8.04
N TYR A 151 3.97 -5.61 7.51
CA TYR A 151 4.26 -5.00 6.22
C TYR A 151 4.63 -3.53 6.38
N TRP A 152 5.50 -3.03 5.50
CA TRP A 152 5.99 -1.66 5.48
C TRP A 152 5.71 -1.03 4.13
N ALA A 153 5.40 0.26 4.11
CA ALA A 153 5.16 0.96 2.86
C ALA A 153 6.44 1.23 2.03
N VAL A 154 7.60 0.78 2.51
CA VAL A 154 8.96 0.87 1.93
C VAL A 154 9.49 2.31 1.77
N SER A 155 8.58 3.24 1.48
CA SER A 155 8.79 4.66 1.26
C SER A 155 8.05 5.46 2.33
N PRO A 156 8.62 6.57 2.80
CA PRO A 156 7.93 7.48 3.68
C PRO A 156 6.95 8.37 2.91
N PHE A 157 5.88 8.81 3.57
CA PHE A 157 4.88 9.74 3.03
C PHE A 157 5.04 11.12 3.62
N ALA A 158 4.75 12.14 2.80
CA ALA A 158 4.56 13.49 3.29
C ALA A 158 3.08 13.68 3.66
N VAL A 159 2.80 14.05 4.91
CA VAL A 159 1.43 14.18 5.43
C VAL A 159 1.34 15.48 6.24
N GLY A 160 0.69 16.51 5.69
CA GLY A 160 0.41 17.80 6.34
C GLY A 160 1.45 18.22 7.40
N ASP A 161 0.98 18.45 8.62
CA ASP A 161 1.80 18.86 9.76
C ASP A 161 2.67 17.74 10.36
N LEU A 162 2.36 16.48 10.04
CA LEU A 162 3.19 15.33 10.43
C LEU A 162 4.51 15.26 9.66
N ARG A 163 4.67 16.10 8.62
CA ARG A 163 5.84 16.22 7.73
C ARG A 163 6.20 14.92 7.03
N ARG A 164 6.75 13.93 7.73
CA ARG A 164 7.23 12.66 7.16
C ARG A 164 6.85 11.49 8.05
N VAL A 165 6.05 10.59 7.53
CA VAL A 165 5.56 9.40 8.26
C VAL A 165 5.92 8.11 7.53
N GLU A 166 6.21 7.07 8.30
CA GLU A 166 6.34 5.71 7.80
C GLU A 166 5.09 4.92 8.17
N LEU A 167 4.45 4.30 7.19
CA LEU A 167 3.26 3.48 7.41
C LEU A 167 3.65 2.00 7.49
N ARG A 168 2.96 1.27 8.37
CA ARG A 168 3.09 -0.19 8.51
C ARG A 168 1.74 -0.83 8.79
N LEU A 169 1.54 -2.03 8.29
CA LEU A 169 0.45 -2.92 8.66
C LEU A 169 0.96 -3.97 9.63
N ARG A 170 0.24 -4.19 10.71
CA ARG A 170 0.54 -5.24 11.68
C ARG A 170 -0.73 -6.03 11.98
N PRO A 171 -0.61 -7.34 12.23
CA PRO A 171 -1.73 -8.13 12.73
C PRO A 171 -2.20 -7.52 14.05
N VAL A 172 -3.51 -7.37 14.19
CA VAL A 172 -4.12 -7.06 15.50
C VAL A 172 -4.26 -8.36 16.27
N ASP A 173 -4.00 -8.35 17.59
CA ASP A 173 -4.33 -9.50 18.43
C ASP A 173 -5.84 -9.74 18.33
N PRO A 174 -6.33 -10.96 18.02
CA PRO A 174 -7.75 -11.25 17.93
C PRO A 174 -8.54 -10.83 19.19
N LYS A 175 -7.89 -10.69 20.35
CA LYS A 175 -8.50 -10.13 21.58
C LYS A 175 -8.97 -8.68 21.45
N TRP A 176 -8.47 -7.93 20.46
CA TRP A 176 -8.90 -6.57 20.14
C TRP A 176 -10.38 -6.51 19.67
N THR A 177 -10.92 -7.60 19.14
CA THR A 177 -12.32 -7.62 18.63
C THR A 177 -13.40 -7.65 19.71
N LYS A 178 -13.06 -7.71 21.01
CA LYS A 178 -14.03 -7.56 22.10
C LYS A 178 -14.12 -6.12 22.58
N GLY A 179 -14.98 -5.37 21.89
CA GLY A 179 -15.66 -4.13 22.26
C GLY A 179 -15.27 -3.40 23.54
N THR A 180 -14.75 -2.18 23.36
CA THR A 180 -15.21 -1.02 24.11
C THR A 180 -16.17 -0.23 23.22
N ARG A 181 -17.46 -0.60 23.30
CA ARG A 181 -18.58 0.31 23.03
C ARG A 181 -18.95 1.00 24.33
#